data_AF-A0A352DU33-F1
#
_entry.id   AF-A0A352DU33-F1
#
_cell.length_a   1.000
_cell.length_b   1.000
_cell.length_c   1.000
_cell.angle_alpha   90.00
_cell.angle_beta   90.00
_cell.angle_gamma   90.00
#
_symmetry.space_group_name_H-M   'P 1'
#
loop_
_entity.id
_entity.type
_entity.pdbx_description
1 polymer ?
#
loop_
_entity_poly.entity_id
_entity_poly.type
_entity_poly.pdbx_seq_one_letter_code
_entity_poly.pdbx_strand_id
1 'polypeptide(L)'
;MLVVVLRHGPTPCEGSNMLRLTACHSAVWCAVLACAASARAVDPSPATVAHFTRRVQPLLLNACAAGACHGRPDAPVLQIERAAGRTGVNRQLTLANLHAFLDVVGARRDPSELVALLARRHPASAPAGAFAARPLSSEQRATLETWLDMVRAEEARPQPQGAIQLASGMEDAGQPSRPNRLRALLDAAAQPPTLPPPEQPRGLIFGPIDPPDDSAEEP
;
A
#
# COMPACT_ATOMS: atom_id res chain seq x y z
N MET A 1 39.51 15.75 9.81
CA MET A 1 40.45 14.62 9.64
C MET A 1 39.81 13.67 8.63
N LEU A 2 40.23 13.73 7.37
CA LEU A 2 39.58 13.07 6.23
C LEU A 2 40.48 11.91 5.80
N VAL A 3 40.04 10.66 5.95
CA VAL A 3 40.79 9.48 5.51
C VAL A 3 40.22 9.02 4.17
N VAL A 4 40.98 9.25 3.11
CA VAL A 4 40.72 8.80 1.74
C VAL A 4 41.24 7.36 1.62
N VAL A 5 40.36 6.39 1.35
CA VAL A 5 40.73 5.00 1.07
C VAL A 5 40.82 4.81 -0.45
N LEU A 6 42.04 4.60 -0.94
CA LEU A 6 42.37 4.32 -2.34
C LEU A 6 42.00 2.87 -2.70
N ARG A 7 41.13 2.70 -3.71
CA ARG A 7 40.83 1.40 -4.34
C ARG A 7 42.01 0.95 -5.21
N HIS A 8 42.49 -0.27 -4.97
CA HIS A 8 43.44 -0.96 -5.83
C HIS A 8 42.71 -1.60 -7.02
N GLY A 9 43.22 -1.38 -8.24
CA GLY A 9 42.73 -1.99 -9.48
C GLY A 9 43.33 -3.38 -9.74
N PRO A 10 42.73 -4.20 -10.62
CA PRO A 10 43.25 -5.50 -10.99
C PRO A 10 44.34 -5.40 -12.08
N THR A 11 45.36 -6.25 -11.95
CA THR A 11 46.46 -6.47 -12.91
C THR A 11 46.03 -7.33 -14.10
N PRO A 12 46.56 -7.11 -15.32
CA PRO A 12 46.34 -8.00 -16.46
C PRO A 12 47.36 -9.15 -16.46
N CYS A 13 46.90 -10.39 -16.63
CA CYS A 13 47.75 -11.52 -17.00
C CYS A 13 47.56 -11.82 -18.49
N GLU A 14 48.56 -11.42 -19.25
CA GLU A 14 48.75 -11.65 -20.68
C GLU A 14 49.33 -13.06 -20.87
N GLY A 15 48.71 -13.87 -21.72
CA GLY A 15 49.10 -15.26 -21.94
C GLY A 15 48.41 -15.85 -23.17
N SER A 16 48.89 -15.44 -24.34
CA SER A 16 48.54 -16.04 -25.63
C SER A 16 48.95 -17.51 -25.69
N ASN A 17 48.02 -18.40 -26.02
CA ASN A 17 48.37 -19.56 -26.82
C ASN A 17 47.24 -19.93 -27.79
N MET A 18 47.65 -20.03 -29.05
CA MET A 18 46.85 -20.09 -30.25
C MET A 18 47.00 -21.52 -30.80
N LEU A 19 45.89 -22.24 -31.00
CA LEU A 19 45.55 -22.97 -32.25
C LEU A 19 44.49 -24.08 -32.01
N ARG A 20 43.35 -23.88 -32.69
CA ARG A 20 42.54 -24.83 -33.47
C ARG A 20 42.03 -26.11 -32.78
N LEU A 21 40.70 -26.27 -32.72
CA LEU A 21 39.96 -27.02 -33.75
C LEU A 21 38.43 -26.87 -33.56
N THR A 22 37.79 -26.63 -34.69
CA THR A 22 36.37 -26.65 -35.04
C THR A 22 35.60 -27.91 -34.62
N ALA A 23 34.37 -27.75 -34.13
CA ALA A 23 33.11 -28.17 -34.79
C ALA A 23 32.00 -28.62 -33.82
N CYS A 24 30.78 -28.19 -34.13
CA CYS A 24 29.50 -28.83 -33.84
C CYS A 24 29.14 -29.19 -32.39
N HIS A 25 28.59 -28.22 -31.66
CA HIS A 25 27.42 -28.47 -30.80
C HIS A 25 26.38 -27.37 -31.05
N SER A 26 25.85 -27.39 -32.28
CA SER A 26 24.60 -26.70 -32.59
C SER A 26 23.45 -27.38 -31.86
N ALA A 27 22.51 -26.55 -31.40
CA ALA A 27 21.13 -26.92 -31.06
C ALA A 27 20.90 -27.74 -29.78
N VAL A 28 20.85 -27.06 -28.61
CA VAL A 28 19.66 -27.04 -27.72
C VAL A 28 19.73 -25.78 -26.85
N TRP A 29 19.53 -24.59 -27.43
CA TRP A 29 19.04 -23.44 -26.66
C TRP A 29 17.56 -23.28 -27.01
N CYS A 30 16.78 -24.33 -26.70
CA CYS A 30 15.34 -24.25 -26.67
C CYS A 30 14.96 -23.28 -25.56
N ALA A 31 14.63 -22.05 -25.95
CA ALA A 31 13.55 -21.26 -25.40
C ALA A 31 13.15 -21.57 -23.94
N VAL A 32 14.05 -21.29 -22.99
CA VAL A 32 13.60 -20.75 -21.70
C VAL A 32 13.52 -19.23 -21.88
N LEU A 33 12.71 -18.82 -22.88
CA LEU A 33 12.01 -17.56 -22.79
C LEU A 33 11.09 -17.74 -21.59
N ALA A 34 11.67 -17.45 -20.43
CA ALA A 34 10.94 -17.22 -19.20
C ALA A 34 9.79 -16.30 -19.61
N CYS A 35 8.60 -16.89 -19.64
CA CYS A 35 7.36 -16.17 -19.65
C CYS A 35 7.35 -15.44 -18.30
N ALA A 36 8.13 -14.36 -18.20
CA ALA A 36 7.95 -13.35 -17.20
C ALA A 36 6.63 -12.70 -17.58
N ALA A 37 5.54 -13.42 -17.27
CA ALA A 37 4.23 -12.85 -17.14
C ALA A 37 4.47 -11.64 -16.25
N SER A 38 4.49 -10.47 -16.88
CA SER A 38 4.58 -9.21 -16.16
C SER A 38 3.42 -9.28 -15.21
N ALA A 39 3.72 -9.51 -13.93
CA ALA A 39 2.72 -9.59 -12.90
C ALA A 39 2.03 -8.24 -12.95
N ARG A 40 0.87 -8.20 -13.60
CA ARG A 40 0.06 -7.01 -13.63
C ARG A 40 -0.17 -6.70 -12.16
N ALA A 41 0.27 -5.52 -11.72
CA ALA A 41 -0.07 -5.04 -10.40
C ALA A 41 -1.60 -5.04 -10.33
N VAL A 42 -2.15 -6.06 -9.70
CA VAL A 42 -3.59 -6.14 -9.44
C VAL A 42 -3.82 -5.13 -8.35
N ASP A 43 -4.65 -4.13 -8.62
CA ASP A 43 -5.11 -3.24 -7.57
C ASP A 43 -5.84 -4.10 -6.53
N PRO A 44 -5.37 -4.14 -5.27
CA PRO A 44 -5.96 -4.98 -4.24
C PRO A 44 -7.42 -4.58 -4.00
N SER A 45 -8.25 -5.56 -3.64
CA SER A 45 -9.67 -5.29 -3.40
C SER A 45 -9.88 -4.29 -2.25
N PRO A 46 -11.04 -3.61 -2.18
CA PRO A 46 -11.35 -2.73 -1.05
C PRO A 46 -11.23 -3.42 0.31
N ALA A 47 -11.55 -4.71 0.39
CA ALA A 47 -11.41 -5.49 1.62
C ALA A 47 -9.94 -5.68 2.02
N THR A 48 -9.07 -5.97 1.05
CA THR A 48 -7.62 -6.13 1.27
C THR A 48 -6.94 -4.82 1.62
N VAL A 49 -7.33 -3.70 0.99
CA VAL A 49 -6.88 -2.36 1.38
C VAL A 49 -7.35 -1.99 2.79
N ALA A 50 -8.58 -2.33 3.14
CA ALA A 50 -9.12 -2.07 4.47
C ALA A 50 -8.39 -2.90 5.56
N HIS A 51 -8.05 -4.15 5.27
CA HIS A 51 -7.22 -4.98 6.16
C HIS A 51 -5.81 -4.40 6.31
N PHE A 52 -5.18 -3.99 5.20
CA PHE A 52 -3.88 -3.31 5.21
C PHE A 52 -3.91 -2.10 6.14
N THR A 53 -4.88 -1.21 5.94
CA THR A 53 -5.00 0.05 6.69
C THR A 53 -5.18 -0.17 8.21
N ARG A 54 -5.95 -1.19 8.61
CA ARG A 54 -6.26 -1.44 10.04
C ARG A 54 -5.20 -2.25 10.78
N ARG A 55 -4.48 -3.14 10.08
CA ARG A 55 -3.61 -4.13 10.74
C ARG A 55 -2.15 -4.02 10.33
N VAL A 56 -1.88 -3.86 9.02
CA VAL A 56 -0.51 -3.85 8.49
C VAL A 56 0.10 -2.45 8.56
N GLN A 57 -0.61 -1.42 8.12
CA GLN A 57 -0.09 -0.06 8.06
C GLN A 57 0.35 0.47 9.44
N PRO A 58 -0.40 0.30 10.54
CA PRO A 58 0.06 0.71 11.86
C PRO A 58 1.34 -0.04 12.30
N LEU A 59 1.45 -1.32 11.95
CA LEU A 59 2.63 -2.13 12.23
C LEU A 59 3.84 -1.61 11.44
N LEU A 60 3.72 -1.36 10.14
CA LEU A 60 4.80 -0.79 9.33
C LEU A 60 5.22 0.59 9.83
N LEU A 61 4.25 1.44 10.16
CA LEU A 61 4.51 2.78 10.69
C LEU A 61 5.26 2.72 12.04
N ASN A 62 4.82 1.85 12.95
CA ASN A 62 5.37 1.78 14.30
C ASN A 62 6.66 0.96 14.41
N ALA A 63 6.84 -0.08 13.60
CA ALA A 63 7.99 -0.97 13.69
C ALA A 63 9.09 -0.62 12.66
N CYS A 64 8.73 -0.12 11.48
CA CYS A 64 9.69 0.09 10.37
C CYS A 64 9.95 1.57 10.10
N ALA A 65 8.91 2.40 10.11
CA ALA A 65 9.06 3.84 9.88
C ALA A 65 9.47 4.60 11.16
N ALA A 66 9.36 3.97 12.34
CA ALA A 66 9.80 4.57 13.60
C ALA A 66 11.32 4.71 13.64
N GLY A 67 11.82 5.82 14.18
CA GLY A 67 13.27 6.10 14.21
C GLY A 67 13.87 6.49 12.85
N ALA A 68 13.02 6.79 11.84
CA ALA A 68 13.43 7.35 10.56
C ALA A 68 14.22 6.41 9.62
N CYS A 69 14.31 5.11 9.91
CA CYS A 69 14.99 4.13 9.02
C CYS A 69 14.27 4.00 7.66
N HIS A 70 12.94 3.91 7.67
CA HIS A 70 12.10 3.82 6.48
C HIS A 70 11.10 4.98 6.33
N GLY A 71 11.12 5.94 7.26
CA GLY A 71 10.21 7.08 7.27
C GLY A 71 10.74 8.35 6.61
N ARG A 72 11.91 8.28 5.95
CA ARG A 72 12.57 9.43 5.32
C ARG A 72 12.55 9.32 3.80
N PRO A 73 12.56 10.46 3.07
CA PRO A 73 12.61 10.47 1.61
C PRO A 73 13.87 9.81 1.02
N ASP A 74 14.95 9.70 1.79
CA ASP A 74 16.23 9.10 1.40
C ASP A 74 16.40 7.65 1.90
N ALA A 75 15.33 7.01 2.37
CA ALA A 75 15.41 5.62 2.80
C ALA A 75 15.71 4.68 1.59
N PRO A 76 16.66 3.74 1.72
CA PRO A 76 17.30 3.09 0.58
C PRO A 76 16.51 1.96 -0.10
N VAL A 77 15.38 1.50 0.45
CA VAL A 77 14.65 0.34 -0.08
C VAL A 77 13.13 0.50 0.08
N LEU A 78 12.68 0.60 1.33
CA LEU A 78 11.27 0.80 1.66
C LEU A 78 11.08 2.24 2.15
N GLN A 79 10.21 2.98 1.47
CA GLN A 79 9.80 4.32 1.88
C GLN A 79 8.35 4.24 2.37
N ILE A 80 8.16 4.38 3.68
CA ILE A 80 6.85 4.45 4.31
C ILE A 80 6.59 5.91 4.68
N GLU A 81 5.69 6.52 3.94
CA GLU A 81 5.27 7.88 4.17
C GLU A 81 4.36 7.98 5.39
N ARG A 82 4.61 9.01 6.20
CA ARG A 82 3.79 9.37 7.36
C ARG A 82 2.96 10.60 6.99
N ALA A 83 1.73 10.64 7.49
CA ALA A 83 0.92 11.84 7.40
C ALA A 83 1.64 13.00 8.11
N ALA A 84 1.92 14.08 7.38
CA ALA A 84 2.60 15.25 7.94
C ALA A 84 1.59 16.15 8.67
N GLY A 85 1.78 16.35 9.97
CA GLY A 85 1.01 17.33 10.74
C GLY A 85 -0.48 16.99 10.89
N ARG A 86 -1.35 18.00 10.68
CA ARG A 86 -2.81 17.91 10.92
C ARG A 86 -3.60 17.27 9.79
N THR A 87 -3.02 17.17 8.59
CA THR A 87 -3.64 16.44 7.49
C THR A 87 -3.53 14.96 7.82
N GLY A 88 -4.59 14.36 8.34
CA GLY A 88 -4.61 12.95 8.74
C GLY A 88 -4.27 12.00 7.57
N VAL A 89 -4.23 10.70 7.88
CA VAL A 89 -3.99 9.66 6.86
C VAL A 89 -5.08 9.74 5.78
N ASN A 90 -4.67 9.92 4.53
CA ASN A 90 -5.57 9.93 3.38
C ASN A 90 -5.38 8.69 2.50
N ARG A 91 -6.33 8.46 1.58
CA ARG A 91 -6.32 7.28 0.70
C ARG A 91 -5.06 7.18 -0.15
N GLN A 92 -4.59 8.29 -0.72
CA GLN A 92 -3.41 8.31 -1.58
C GLN A 92 -2.16 7.85 -0.83
N LEU A 93 -1.97 8.36 0.40
CA LEU A 93 -0.88 7.96 1.29
C LEU A 93 -0.93 6.46 1.64
N THR A 94 -2.11 5.95 1.97
CA THR A 94 -2.30 4.52 2.26
C THR A 94 -1.96 3.64 1.05
N LEU A 95 -2.39 4.03 -0.16
CA LEU A 95 -2.07 3.28 -1.38
C LEU A 95 -0.58 3.36 -1.72
N ALA A 96 0.06 4.52 -1.58
CA ALA A 96 1.50 4.68 -1.79
C ALA A 96 2.30 3.74 -0.87
N ASN A 97 1.96 3.72 0.43
CA ASN A 97 2.58 2.80 1.40
C ASN A 97 2.34 1.33 1.08
N LEU A 98 1.14 0.99 0.61
CA LEU A 98 0.80 -0.37 0.20
C LEU A 98 1.66 -0.81 -0.98
N HIS A 99 1.75 0.02 -2.03
CA HIS A 99 2.54 -0.30 -3.22
C HIS A 99 4.03 -0.41 -2.89
N ALA A 100 4.59 0.56 -2.16
CA ALA A 100 5.97 0.49 -1.71
C ALA A 100 6.28 -0.79 -0.93
N PHE A 101 5.34 -1.25 -0.08
CA PHE A 101 5.50 -2.52 0.63
C PHE A 101 5.45 -3.73 -0.30
N LEU A 102 4.49 -3.78 -1.23
CA LEU A 102 4.38 -4.88 -2.20
C LEU A 102 5.58 -4.96 -3.15
N ASP A 103 6.17 -3.82 -3.52
CA ASP A 103 7.35 -3.76 -4.37
C ASP A 103 8.56 -4.42 -3.69
N VAL A 104 8.74 -4.17 -2.38
CA VAL A 104 9.80 -4.77 -1.58
C VAL A 104 9.59 -6.27 -1.36
N VAL A 105 8.35 -6.72 -1.19
CA VAL A 105 8.03 -8.17 -1.12
C VAL A 105 8.24 -8.84 -2.49
N GLY A 106 8.14 -8.08 -3.57
CA GLY A 106 8.33 -8.57 -4.93
C GLY A 106 7.13 -9.32 -5.49
N ALA A 107 7.22 -9.72 -6.76
CA ALA A 107 6.10 -10.24 -7.54
C ALA A 107 5.53 -11.57 -7.02
N ARG A 108 6.31 -12.35 -6.27
CA ARG A 108 5.85 -13.64 -5.73
C ARG A 108 4.98 -13.49 -4.49
N ARG A 109 4.95 -12.30 -3.88
CA ARG A 109 4.23 -12.02 -2.62
C ARG A 109 4.55 -13.04 -1.53
N ASP A 110 5.76 -13.60 -1.56
CA ASP A 110 6.20 -14.65 -0.64
C ASP A 110 6.71 -13.98 0.64
N PRO A 111 6.04 -14.19 1.79
CA PRO A 111 6.44 -13.56 3.03
C PRO A 111 7.72 -14.16 3.61
N SER A 112 8.16 -15.34 3.16
CA SER A 112 9.21 -16.11 3.86
C SER A 112 10.53 -15.34 3.98
N GLU A 113 10.99 -14.68 2.92
CA GLU A 113 12.20 -13.86 2.93
C GLU A 113 12.04 -12.63 3.84
N LEU A 114 10.92 -11.92 3.71
CA LEU A 114 10.62 -10.75 4.55
C LEU A 114 10.55 -11.14 6.03
N VAL A 115 9.85 -12.23 6.34
CA VAL A 115 9.69 -12.75 7.70
C VAL A 115 11.03 -13.19 8.28
N ALA A 116 11.86 -13.88 7.49
CA ALA A 116 13.20 -14.26 7.91
C ALA A 116 14.10 -13.05 8.22
N LEU A 117 13.96 -11.97 7.45
CA LEU A 117 14.64 -10.69 7.71
C LEU A 117 14.10 -10.02 8.98
N LEU A 118 12.78 -9.96 9.15
CA LEU A 118 12.10 -9.29 10.28
C LEU A 118 12.15 -10.09 11.59
N ALA A 119 12.49 -11.37 11.53
CA ALA A 119 12.73 -12.22 12.71
C ALA A 119 14.08 -11.93 13.39
N ARG A 120 14.94 -11.11 12.77
CA ARG A 120 16.27 -10.76 13.28
C ARG A 120 16.33 -9.28 13.68
N ARG A 121 17.35 -8.92 14.44
CA ARG A 121 17.68 -7.51 14.74
C ARG A 121 17.93 -6.77 13.41
N HIS A 122 17.40 -5.55 13.29
CA HIS A 122 17.52 -4.77 12.05
C HIS A 122 18.10 -3.36 12.31
N PRO A 123 19.14 -2.92 11.58
CA PRO A 123 19.91 -3.72 10.62
C PRO A 123 20.73 -4.80 11.34
N ALA A 124 20.93 -5.93 10.68
CA ALA A 124 21.65 -7.08 11.26
C ALA A 124 23.12 -6.75 11.62
N SER A 125 23.70 -5.78 10.90
CA SER A 125 25.07 -5.28 11.08
C SER A 125 25.20 -4.18 12.14
N ALA A 126 24.13 -3.79 12.84
CA ALA A 126 24.21 -2.73 13.84
C ALA A 126 25.17 -3.11 14.99
N PRO A 127 26.20 -2.28 15.30
CA PRO A 127 27.10 -2.57 16.41
C PRO A 127 26.35 -2.59 17.75
N ALA A 128 26.98 -3.16 18.77
CA ALA A 128 26.43 -3.13 20.13
C ALA A 128 26.20 -1.68 20.58
N GLY A 129 25.00 -1.39 21.11
CA GLY A 129 24.61 -0.03 21.53
C GLY A 129 24.10 0.89 20.41
N ALA A 130 24.25 0.52 19.13
CA ALA A 130 23.62 1.28 18.05
C ALA A 130 22.11 1.03 17.98
N PHE A 131 21.39 2.07 17.54
CA PHE A 131 19.94 1.99 17.32
C PHE A 131 19.63 0.86 16.34
N ALA A 132 18.80 -0.07 16.78
CA ALA A 132 18.35 -1.18 15.98
C ALA A 132 16.89 -1.48 16.33
N ALA A 133 16.09 -1.75 15.31
CA ALA A 133 14.74 -2.23 15.49
C ALA A 133 14.77 -3.62 16.14
N ARG A 134 13.90 -3.78 17.14
CA ARG A 134 13.62 -5.08 17.75
C ARG A 134 12.97 -5.99 16.70
N PRO A 135 13.26 -7.30 16.71
CA PRO A 135 12.52 -8.27 15.89
C PRO A 135 11.02 -8.18 16.12
N LEU A 136 10.24 -8.41 15.06
CA LEU A 136 8.77 -8.50 15.19
C LEU A 136 8.37 -9.67 16.10
N SER A 137 7.27 -9.50 16.85
CA SER A 137 6.64 -10.59 17.58
C SER A 137 6.05 -11.63 16.63
N SER A 138 5.75 -12.84 17.13
CA SER A 138 5.09 -13.87 16.33
C SER A 138 3.72 -13.42 15.81
N GLU A 139 2.95 -12.68 16.61
CA GLU A 139 1.66 -12.12 16.20
C GLU A 139 1.80 -11.07 15.09
N GLN A 140 2.81 -10.20 15.20
CA GLN A 140 3.12 -9.19 14.19
C GLN A 140 3.51 -9.84 12.86
N ARG A 141 4.32 -10.90 12.89
CA ARG A 141 4.68 -11.68 11.69
C ARG A 141 3.45 -12.34 11.07
N ALA A 142 2.64 -13.03 11.87
CA ALA A 142 1.42 -13.68 11.41
C ALA A 142 0.44 -12.68 10.77
N THR A 143 0.39 -11.44 11.26
CA THR A 143 -0.41 -10.36 10.66
C THR A 143 0.04 -10.02 9.24
N LEU A 144 1.36 -9.94 9.00
CA LEU A 144 1.93 -9.67 7.67
C LEU A 144 1.71 -10.84 6.71
N GLU A 145 1.98 -12.06 7.18
CA GLU A 145 1.79 -13.30 6.42
C GLU A 145 0.33 -13.46 5.98
N THR A 146 -0.60 -13.36 6.92
CA THR A 146 -2.04 -13.48 6.64
C THR A 146 -2.48 -12.48 5.58
N TRP A 147 -2.01 -11.23 5.65
CA TRP A 147 -2.36 -10.22 4.67
C TRP A 147 -1.74 -10.49 3.29
N LEU A 148 -0.47 -10.93 3.22
CA LEU A 148 0.16 -11.31 1.96
C LEU A 148 -0.52 -12.54 1.32
N ASP A 149 -0.99 -13.48 2.14
CA ASP A 149 -1.78 -14.62 1.67
C ASP A 149 -3.11 -14.18 1.06
N MET A 150 -3.77 -13.16 1.63
CA MET A 150 -4.97 -12.54 1.03
C MET A 150 -4.66 -11.92 -0.33
N VAL A 151 -3.56 -11.18 -0.45
CA VAL A 151 -3.12 -10.57 -1.73
C VAL A 151 -2.86 -11.66 -2.78
N ARG A 152 -2.13 -12.72 -2.42
CA ARG A 152 -1.89 -13.86 -3.33
C ARG A 152 -3.18 -14.54 -3.76
N ALA A 153 -4.10 -14.76 -2.83
CA ALA A 153 -5.38 -15.36 -3.12
C ALA A 153 -6.24 -14.49 -4.07
N GLU A 154 -6.10 -13.16 -4.01
CA GLU A 154 -6.74 -12.24 -4.96
C GLU A 154 -6.06 -12.25 -6.33
N GLU A 155 -4.73 -12.18 -6.39
CA GLU A 155 -3.97 -12.22 -7.64
C GLU A 155 -4.12 -13.55 -8.39
N ALA A 156 -4.29 -14.66 -7.66
CA ALA A 156 -4.51 -15.99 -8.24
C ALA A 156 -5.93 -16.22 -8.75
N ARG A 157 -6.91 -15.36 -8.40
CA ARG A 157 -8.26 -15.50 -8.96
C ARG A 157 -8.21 -15.16 -10.44
N PRO A 158 -8.81 -16.00 -11.30
CA PRO A 158 -9.04 -15.64 -12.69
C PRO A 158 -9.79 -14.31 -12.73
N GLN A 159 -9.12 -13.25 -13.19
CA GLN A 159 -9.79 -12.00 -13.50
C GLN A 159 -10.86 -12.32 -14.54
N PRO A 160 -12.15 -12.00 -14.32
CA PRO A 160 -13.16 -12.15 -15.35
C PRO A 160 -12.85 -11.14 -16.47
N GLN A 161 -12.00 -11.56 -17.41
CA GLN A 161 -11.47 -10.76 -18.51
C GLN A 161 -12.57 -10.20 -19.43
N GLY A 162 -13.83 -10.65 -19.28
CA GLY A 162 -14.95 -10.26 -20.14
C GLY A 162 -15.93 -9.21 -19.59
N ALA A 163 -15.94 -8.92 -18.28
CA ALA A 163 -17.02 -8.08 -17.71
C ALA A 163 -16.87 -6.59 -18.03
N ILE A 164 -15.63 -6.09 -18.19
CA ILE A 164 -15.39 -4.67 -18.49
C ILE A 164 -15.43 -4.41 -20.01
N GLN A 165 -15.04 -5.37 -20.85
CA GLN A 165 -15.16 -5.21 -22.31
C GLN A 165 -16.61 -5.29 -22.81
N LEU A 166 -17.51 -6.02 -22.14
CA LEU A 166 -18.92 -6.03 -22.53
C LEU A 166 -19.65 -4.70 -22.26
N ALA A 167 -19.18 -3.89 -21.31
CA ALA A 167 -19.78 -2.58 -21.05
C ALA A 167 -19.35 -1.54 -22.11
N SER A 168 -18.10 -1.58 -22.58
CA SER A 168 -17.61 -0.64 -23.59
C SER A 168 -17.95 -1.03 -25.04
N GLY A 169 -18.34 -2.29 -25.29
CA GLY A 169 -18.68 -2.79 -26.63
C GLY A 169 -20.17 -2.75 -26.98
N MET A 170 -21.04 -2.41 -26.02
CA MET A 170 -22.50 -2.41 -26.21
C MET A 170 -23.13 -1.01 -26.09
N GLU A 171 -22.34 0.02 -26.37
CA GLU A 171 -22.75 1.42 -26.49
C GLU A 171 -22.79 1.88 -27.96
N ASP A 172 -23.35 1.11 -28.89
CA ASP A 172 -23.77 1.66 -30.20
C ASP A 172 -24.89 0.86 -30.88
N ALA A 173 -25.96 0.58 -30.14
CA ALA A 173 -27.21 0.09 -30.73
C ALA A 173 -28.43 0.64 -29.96
N GLY A 174 -28.70 1.94 -30.13
CA GLY A 174 -30.06 2.47 -30.16
C GLY A 174 -30.91 2.42 -28.89
N GLN A 175 -30.34 2.24 -27.70
CA GLN A 175 -31.13 2.34 -26.46
C GLN A 175 -31.32 3.83 -26.11
N PRO A 176 -32.55 4.38 -26.06
CA PRO A 176 -32.78 5.77 -25.68
C PRO A 176 -32.20 5.98 -24.28
N SER A 177 -31.18 6.83 -24.20
CA SER A 177 -30.43 7.11 -22.98
C SER A 177 -31.41 7.57 -21.90
N ARG A 178 -31.72 6.69 -20.95
CA ARG A 178 -32.42 7.12 -19.74
C ARG A 178 -31.56 8.21 -19.10
N PRO A 179 -32.08 9.43 -18.90
CA PRO A 179 -31.27 10.53 -18.38
C PRO A 179 -30.68 10.13 -17.02
N ASN A 180 -29.38 10.32 -16.89
CA ASN A 180 -28.59 9.86 -15.75
C ASN A 180 -29.14 10.52 -14.46
N ARG A 181 -29.76 9.73 -13.58
CA ARG A 181 -30.51 10.24 -12.40
C ARG A 181 -29.66 11.12 -11.50
N LEU A 182 -28.36 10.81 -11.36
CA LEU A 182 -27.43 11.64 -10.59
C LEU A 182 -27.24 13.02 -11.22
N ARG A 183 -27.13 13.08 -12.56
CA ARG A 183 -27.05 14.34 -13.31
C ARG A 183 -28.31 15.18 -13.10
N ALA A 184 -29.49 14.55 -13.18
CA ALA A 184 -30.76 15.24 -12.91
C ALA A 184 -30.86 15.78 -11.48
N LEU A 185 -30.32 15.07 -10.49
CA LEU A 185 -30.24 15.56 -9.11
C LEU A 185 -29.27 16.73 -8.95
N LEU A 186 -28.12 16.70 -9.64
CA LEU A 186 -27.15 17.80 -9.63
C LEU A 186 -27.71 19.05 -10.32
N ASP A 187 -28.40 18.88 -11.44
CA ASP A 187 -29.04 19.99 -12.17
C ASP A 187 -30.20 20.58 -11.36
N ALA A 188 -30.98 19.74 -10.68
CA ALA A 188 -32.02 20.20 -9.75
C ALA A 188 -31.45 20.96 -8.55
N ALA A 189 -30.28 20.56 -8.03
CA ALA A 189 -29.60 21.26 -6.94
C ALA A 189 -29.00 22.61 -7.39
N ALA A 190 -28.61 22.74 -8.66
CA ALA A 190 -28.13 24.00 -9.24
C ALA A 190 -29.26 25.04 -9.41
N GLN A 191 -30.53 24.61 -9.39
CA GLN A 191 -31.71 25.47 -9.40
C GLN A 191 -32.54 25.24 -8.14
N PRO A 192 -32.06 25.69 -6.96
CA PRO A 192 -32.78 25.46 -5.72
C PRO A 192 -34.17 26.11 -5.79
N PRO A 193 -35.23 25.42 -5.34
CA PRO A 193 -36.55 26.03 -5.27
C PRO A 193 -36.47 27.25 -4.36
N THR A 194 -37.14 28.33 -4.73
CA THR A 194 -37.30 29.50 -3.86
C THR A 194 -38.01 29.06 -2.59
N LEU A 195 -37.29 29.07 -1.48
CA LEU A 195 -37.86 28.76 -0.18
C LEU A 195 -38.92 29.83 0.16
N PRO A 196 -40.06 29.45 0.76
CA PRO A 196 -40.99 30.43 1.28
C PRO A 196 -40.26 31.32 2.31
N PRO A 197 -40.70 32.59 2.48
CA PRO A 197 -40.13 33.45 3.50
C PRO A 197 -40.20 32.75 4.86
N PRO A 198 -39.15 32.87 5.70
CA PRO A 198 -39.14 32.22 7.00
C PRO A 198 -40.35 32.68 7.80
N GLU A 199 -41.17 31.74 8.26
CA GLU A 199 -42.19 32.05 9.25
C GLU A 199 -41.48 32.63 10.48
N GLN A 200 -42.02 33.72 11.02
CA GLN A 200 -41.46 34.32 12.22
C GLN A 200 -41.38 33.23 13.30
N PRO A 201 -40.20 32.98 13.89
CA PRO A 201 -40.06 31.97 14.91
C PRO A 201 -41.01 32.34 16.03
N ARG A 202 -42.04 31.51 16.24
CA ARG A 202 -42.84 31.55 17.45
C ARG A 202 -41.89 31.18 18.57
N GLY A 203 -41.34 32.18 19.24
CA GLY A 203 -40.41 31.99 20.34
C GLY A 203 -41.01 30.99 21.31
N LEU A 204 -40.43 29.80 21.37
CA LEU A 204 -40.66 28.87 22.46
C LEU A 204 -40.05 29.55 23.69
N ILE A 205 -40.90 30.25 24.44
CA ILE A 205 -40.54 30.76 25.75
C ILE A 205 -40.39 29.51 26.63
N PHE A 206 -39.16 29.05 26.79
CA PHE A 206 -38.85 28.06 27.81
C PHE A 206 -39.21 28.69 29.16
N GLY A 207 -40.15 28.06 29.87
CA GLY A 207 -40.50 28.45 31.22
C GLY A 207 -39.28 28.36 32.14
N PRO A 208 -39.33 29.01 33.32
CA PRO A 208 -38.29 28.88 34.34
C PRO A 208 -38.02 27.40 34.60
N ILE A 209 -36.76 26.99 34.52
CA ILE A 209 -36.32 25.66 34.93
C ILE A 209 -36.32 25.68 36.46
N ASP A 210 -37.16 24.85 37.08
CA ASP A 210 -37.12 24.67 38.53
C ASP A 210 -35.73 24.12 38.93
N PRO A 211 -35.10 24.66 39.97
CA PRO A 211 -33.79 24.21 40.42
C PRO A 211 -33.85 22.74 40.87
N PRO A 212 -32.77 21.96 40.65
CA PRO A 212 -32.70 20.58 41.09
C PRO A 212 -32.88 20.49 42.61
N ASP A 213 -33.68 19.52 43.04
CA ASP A 213 -33.89 19.18 44.43
C ASP A 213 -32.67 18.43 44.97
N ASP A 214 -31.82 19.12 45.72
CA ASP A 214 -30.59 18.59 46.34
C ASP A 214 -30.88 17.68 47.56
N SER A 215 -32.12 17.24 47.78
CA SER A 215 -32.52 16.51 48.99
C SER A 215 -32.21 15.00 49.00
N ALA A 216 -31.28 14.51 48.18
CA ALA A 216 -30.91 13.09 48.16
C ALA A 216 -29.41 12.88 48.44
N GLU A 217 -28.96 13.36 49.59
CA GLU A 217 -27.68 13.00 50.19
C GLU A 217 -27.95 12.41 51.59
N GLU A 218 -27.82 11.07 51.72
CA GLU A 218 -27.35 10.30 52.90
C GLU A 218 -27.71 8.80 52.73
N PRO A 219 -26.99 7.87 53.39
CA PRO A 219 -25.56 7.79 53.68
C PRO A 219 -24.88 6.53 53.10
#